data_AF-A0A1Q4C788-F1
#
_entry.id   AF-A0A1Q4C788-F1
#
_cell.length_a   1.000
_cell.length_b   1.000
_cell.length_c   1.000
_cell.angle_alpha   90.00
_cell.angle_beta   90.00
_cell.angle_gamma   90.00
#
_symmetry.space_group_name_H-M   'P 1'
#
loop_
_entity.id
_entity.type
_entity.pdbx_description
1 polymer ?
#
loop_
_entity_poly.entity_id
_entity_poly.type
_entity_poly.pdbx_seq_one_letter_code
_entity_poly.pdbx_strand_id
1 'polypeptide(L)' 'MLCGAPHKVEFGAAWKKTARESDREYLSVKLDDPSFPAPIYASLVKGEGEDSYTLIWSRRNGD' A
#
# COMPACT_ATOMS: atom_id res chain seq x y z
N MET A 1 17.57 -13.78 -29.48
CA MET A 1 16.74 -12.56 -29.56
C MET A 1 15.51 -12.77 -28.69
N LEU A 2 15.60 -12.42 -27.42
CA LEU A 2 14.43 -12.20 -26.56
C LEU A 2 14.76 -10.92 -25.79
N CYS A 3 14.27 -9.80 -26.31
CA CYS A 3 14.28 -8.54 -25.59
C CYS A 3 13.39 -8.76 -24.36
N GLY A 4 13.99 -9.03 -23.21
CA GLY A 4 13.28 -9.00 -21.93
C GLY A 4 12.79 -7.57 -21.74
N ALA A 5 11.48 -7.36 -21.85
CA ALA A 5 10.87 -6.10 -21.48
C ALA A 5 11.35 -5.71 -20.08
N PRO A 6 11.61 -4.42 -19.79
CA PRO A 6 11.85 -4.02 -18.41
C PRO A 6 10.66 -4.52 -17.61
N HIS A 7 10.88 -5.43 -16.66
CA HIS A 7 9.85 -5.86 -15.73
C HIS A 7 9.37 -4.58 -15.03
N LYS A 8 8.30 -3.97 -15.53
CA LYS A 8 7.50 -3.00 -14.78
C LYS A 8 6.93 -3.83 -13.64
N VAL A 9 7.65 -3.83 -12.53
CA VAL A 9 7.20 -4.42 -11.29
C VAL A 9 6.05 -3.54 -10.79
N GLU A 10 4.83 -3.88 -11.19
CA GLU A 10 3.62 -3.24 -10.70
C GLU A 10 3.24 -3.89 -9.38
N PHE A 11 3.73 -3.32 -8.28
CA PHE A 11 3.53 -3.86 -6.92
C PHE A 11 2.18 -3.49 -6.31
N GLY A 12 1.47 -2.50 -6.88
CA GLY A 12 0.25 -1.97 -6.28
C GLY A 12 -0.09 -0.53 -6.66
N ALA A 13 -1.10 0.03 -5.98
CA ALA A 13 -1.58 1.40 -6.16
C ALA A 13 -1.92 2.05 -4.82
N ALA A 14 -1.87 3.38 -4.76
CA ALA A 14 -2.23 4.16 -3.58
C ALA A 14 -3.21 5.29 -3.94
N TRP A 15 -4.15 5.55 -3.05
CA TRP A 15 -5.17 6.60 -3.18
C TRP A 15 -5.18 7.48 -1.94
N LYS A 16 -5.15 8.80 -2.14
CA LYS A 16 -5.37 9.77 -1.07
C LYS A 16 -6.83 9.70 -0.61
N LYS A 17 -7.01 9.57 0.71
CA LYS A 17 -8.31 9.57 1.36
C LYS A 17 -8.28 10.51 2.56
N THR A 18 -9.43 11.09 2.86
CA THR A 18 -9.66 11.89 4.05
C THR A 18 -10.53 11.08 5.00
N ALA A 19 -10.10 10.92 6.26
CA ALA A 19 -10.85 10.20 7.26
C ALA A 19 -12.09 11.02 7.64
N ARG A 20 -13.29 10.44 7.45
CA ARG A 20 -14.57 11.14 7.70
C ARG A 20 -14.72 11.62 9.14
N GLU A 21 -14.11 10.92 10.09
CA GLU A 21 -14.32 11.16 11.53
C GLU A 21 -13.29 12.13 12.14
N SER A 22 -12.08 12.21 11.57
CA SER A 22 -10.99 13.03 12.13
C SER A 22 -10.47 14.08 11.15
N ASP A 23 -11.02 14.14 9.94
CA ASP A 23 -10.57 14.98 8.81
C ASP A 23 -9.08 14.80 8.45
N ARG A 24 -8.45 13.72 8.92
CA ARG A 24 -7.04 13.43 8.69
C ARG A 24 -6.82 12.85 7.31
N GLU A 25 -5.83 13.38 6.60
CA GLU A 25 -5.37 12.81 5.33
C GLU A 25 -4.56 11.53 5.57
N TYR A 26 -4.85 10.49 4.79
CA TYR A 26 -4.09 9.24 4.76
C TYR A 26 -4.04 8.68 3.33
N LEU A 27 -3.05 7.83 3.05
CA LEU A 27 -2.97 7.10 1.79
C LEU A 27 -3.46 5.67 2.02
N SER A 28 -4.52 5.29 1.32
CA SER A 28 -4.97 3.90 1.24
C SER A 28 -4.16 3.21 0.15
N VAL A 29 -3.45 2.15 0.51
CA VAL A 29 -2.51 1.44 -0.37
C VAL A 29 -3.03 0.01 -0.58
N LYS A 30 -3.04 -0.47 -1.82
CA LYS A 30 -3.23 -1.88 -2.16
C LYS A 30 -1.96 -2.38 -2.80
N LEU A 31 -1.32 -3.37 -2.17
CA LEU A 31 -0.17 -4.08 -2.73
C LEU A 31 -0.67 -5.40 -3.31
N ASP A 32 -0.47 -5.57 -4.61
CA ASP A 32 -1.09 -6.61 -5.42
C ASP A 32 0.00 -7.14 -6.36
N ASP A 33 0.91 -7.93 -5.80
CA ASP A 33 2.00 -8.56 -6.52
C ASP A 33 1.71 -10.06 -6.65
N PRO A 34 1.97 -10.68 -7.82
CA PRO A 34 1.72 -12.12 -8.04
C PRO A 34 2.53 -13.04 -7.10
N SER A 35 3.56 -12.54 -6.43
CA SER A 35 4.31 -13.29 -5.41
C SER A 35 3.57 -13.35 -4.06
N PHE A 36 2.53 -12.54 -3.86
CA PHE A 36 1.71 -12.62 -2.65
C PHE A 36 0.56 -13.60 -2.85
N PRO A 37 0.25 -14.44 -1.83
CA PRO A 37 -0.89 -15.36 -1.90
C PRO A 37 -2.24 -14.64 -1.97
N ALA A 38 -2.30 -13.39 -1.51
CA ALA A 38 -3.47 -12.52 -1.60
C ALA A 38 -3.03 -11.04 -1.57
N PRO A 39 -3.86 -10.11 -2.11
CA PRO A 39 -3.58 -8.68 -2.05
C PRO A 39 -3.52 -8.17 -0.60
N ILE A 40 -2.59 -7.26 -0.33
CA ILE A 40 -2.42 -6.61 0.97
C ILE A 40 -3.03 -5.23 0.92
N TYR A 41 -3.94 -4.95 1.86
CA TYR A 41 -4.49 -3.61 2.05
C TYR A 41 -3.79 -2.95 3.23
N ALA A 42 -3.34 -1.71 3.00
CA ALA A 42 -2.62 -0.92 3.98
C ALA A 42 -3.11 0.53 4.01
N SER A 43 -2.85 1.19 5.12
CA SER A 43 -3.13 2.61 5.35
C SER A 43 -1.86 3.28 5.83
N LEU A 44 -1.34 4.22 5.05
CA LEU A 44 -0.20 5.04 5.41
C LEU A 44 -0.73 6.34 6.03
N VAL A 45 -0.38 6.58 7.29
CA VAL A 45 -0.80 7.74 8.08
C VAL A 45 0.41 8.55 8.52
N LYS A 46 0.23 9.85 8.74
CA LYS A 46 1.29 10.71 9.29
C LYS A 46 1.57 10.32 10.76
N GLY A 47 2.83 10.08 11.08
CA GLY A 47 3.31 9.77 12.44
C GLY A 47 3.58 11.05 13.25
N GLU A 48 4.21 10.88 14.41
CA GLU A 48 4.45 11.96 15.38
C GLU A 48 5.60 12.92 14.99
N GLY A 49 6.50 12.50 14.09
CA GLY A 49 7.58 13.34 13.53
C GLY A 49 7.20 14.04 12.22
N GLU A 50 7.87 15.15 11.93
CA GLU A 50 7.57 16.06 10.81
C GLU A 50 7.54 15.36 9.43
N ASP A 51 8.38 14.33 9.24
CA ASP A 51 8.45 13.49 8.03
C ASP A 51 8.26 11.99 8.30
N SER A 52 7.63 11.65 9.44
CA SER A 52 7.37 10.25 9.78
C SER A 52 6.03 9.79 9.22
N TYR A 53 6.01 8.59 8.64
CA TYR A 53 4.79 7.93 8.19
C TYR A 53 4.72 6.52 8.74
N THR A 54 3.56 6.15 9.26
CA THR A 54 3.29 4.81 9.77
C THR A 54 2.43 4.06 8.76
N LEU A 55 2.94 2.92 8.28
CA LEU A 55 2.20 2.01 7.41
C LEU A 55 1.50 0.95 8.28
N ILE A 56 0.18 1.03 8.35
CA ILE A 56 -0.66 0.07 9.07
C ILE A 56 -1.19 -0.92 8.05
N TRP A 57 -0.90 -2.21 8.23
CA TRP A 57 -1.25 -3.25 7.28
C TRP A 57 -1.63 -4.53 8.03
N SER A 58 -2.56 -5.28 7.44
CA SER A 58 -3.00 -6.56 7.98
C SER A 58 -2.98 -7.59 6.86
N ARG A 59 -2.29 -8.71 7.09
CA ARG A 59 -2.45 -9.90 6.25
C ARG A 59 -3.51 -10.77 6.89
N ARG A 60 -4.52 -11.18 6.13
CA ARG A 60 -5.36 -12.29 6.55
C ARG A 60 -4.45 -13.52 6.48
N ASN A 61 -4.07 -14.04 7.64
CA ASN A 61 -3.37 -15.32 7.70
C ASN A 61 -4.35 -16.33 7.07
N GLY A 62 -4.06 -16.75 5.85
CA GLY A 62 -4.84 -17.79 5.18
C GLY A 62 -4.58 -19.08 5.92
N ASP A 63 -5.51 -19.46 6.79
CA ASP A 63 -5.82 -20.86 7.00
C ASP A 63 -6.63 -21.34 5.78
#